data_AF-A0A9E4T8T3-F1
#
_entry.id   AF-A0A9E4T8T3-F1
#
_cell.length_a   1.000
_cell.length_b   1.000
_cell.length_c   1.000
_cell.angle_alpha   90.00
_cell.angle_beta   90.00
_cell.angle_gamma   90.00
#
_symmetry.space_group_name_H-M   'P 1'
#
loop_
_entity.id
_entity.type
_entity.pdbx_description
1 polymer ?
#
loop_
_entity_poly.entity_id
_entity_poly.type
_entity_poly.pdbx_seq_one_letter_code
_entity_poly.pdbx_strand_id
1 'polypeptide(L)'
;AAVLALLAGLLVGSLSGPATLKVDEPRSAARLVAEPTHIFDRYRAPTPSPTAAPVVAPPLGSTPFQLLIPRIGVEATVNAFGLNAEAIPEVPRNGQEVAWYNWSSEPGMGSNAVFAGHVTWGGAGVFYNLEQLSGGDQILLRSADGVELSYTVEENFLIDPNDPSSLELMAPTNDDTITVITCGGAYSPTGGQFGGWYSERRVVRATLSQVTPAPDAVVAAN
;
A
#
# COMPACT_ATOMS: atom_id res chain seq x y z
N ALA A 1 3.73 15.66 -73.59
CA ALA A 1 2.76 15.93 -74.66
C ALA A 1 1.37 15.68 -74.08
N ALA A 2 0.64 16.72 -73.71
CA ALA A 2 -0.37 17.43 -74.53
C ALA A 2 -1.78 16.98 -74.07
N VAL A 3 -2.84 17.76 -73.90
CA VAL A 3 -3.22 19.18 -74.10
C VAL A 3 -4.59 19.32 -73.36
N LEU A 4 -4.74 20.26 -72.42
CA LEU A 4 -5.54 21.50 -72.47
C LEU A 4 -7.02 21.43 -72.98
N ALA A 5 -7.93 21.78 -72.05
CA ALA A 5 -9.05 22.76 -72.14
C ALA A 5 -10.14 22.67 -73.24
N LEU A 6 -11.43 22.77 -72.84
CA LEU A 6 -12.24 23.99 -73.03
C LEU A 6 -13.65 23.92 -72.42
N LEU A 7 -14.11 25.11 -72.00
CA LEU A 7 -15.33 25.51 -71.30
C LEU A 7 -16.53 25.79 -72.23
N ALA A 8 -17.75 25.73 -71.67
CA ALA A 8 -18.94 26.61 -71.87
C ALA A 8 -20.23 25.78 -71.65
N GLY A 9 -21.34 26.24 -71.05
CA GLY A 9 -21.78 27.57 -70.65
C GLY A 9 -23.04 27.49 -69.75
N LEU A 10 -23.36 28.63 -69.13
CA LEU A 10 -24.42 28.94 -68.17
C LEU A 10 -25.85 28.98 -68.76
N LEU A 11 -26.88 28.68 -67.95
CA LEU A 11 -27.91 29.63 -67.44
C LEU A 11 -28.93 28.90 -66.51
N VAL A 12 -28.90 29.15 -65.19
CA VAL A 12 -29.82 29.98 -64.38
C VAL A 12 -31.31 29.61 -64.44
N GLY A 13 -31.88 29.25 -63.28
CA GLY A 13 -33.30 29.48 -62.99
C GLY A 13 -33.95 28.52 -62.00
N SER A 14 -33.98 28.90 -60.71
CA SER A 14 -35.20 28.97 -59.88
C SER A 14 -34.88 28.78 -58.39
N LEU A 15 -35.18 29.82 -57.61
CA LEU A 15 -35.12 29.86 -56.16
C LEU A 15 -36.17 28.92 -55.56
N SER A 16 -35.74 28.06 -54.64
CA SER A 16 -36.54 27.57 -53.51
C SER A 16 -35.55 27.27 -52.38
N GLY A 17 -35.76 27.92 -51.23
CA GLY A 17 -34.73 28.22 -50.23
C GLY A 17 -34.00 27.03 -49.62
N PRO A 18 -32.84 27.26 -48.99
CA PRO A 18 -32.22 26.22 -48.18
C PRO A 18 -33.19 25.90 -47.04
N ALA A 19 -33.56 24.63 -46.91
CA ALA A 19 -33.95 24.11 -45.62
C ALA A 19 -32.79 24.41 -44.68
N THR A 20 -32.95 25.43 -43.83
CA THR A 20 -32.06 25.67 -42.71
C THR A 20 -32.22 24.47 -41.79
N LEU A 21 -31.32 23.50 -41.93
CA LEU A 21 -31.03 22.58 -40.84
C LEU A 21 -30.60 23.49 -39.69
N LYS A 22 -31.48 23.63 -38.69
CA LYS A 22 -31.09 24.13 -37.37
C LYS A 22 -29.91 23.27 -36.95
N VAL A 23 -28.73 23.87 -36.98
CA VAL A 23 -27.61 23.37 -36.20
C VAL A 23 -28.05 23.59 -34.76
N ASP A 24 -28.45 22.52 -34.10
CA ASP A 24 -28.66 22.55 -32.65
C ASP A 24 -27.38 23.12 -32.02
N GLU A 25 -27.53 24.18 -31.24
CA GLU A 25 -26.43 24.77 -30.47
C GLU A 25 -25.68 23.66 -29.72
N PRO A 26 -24.34 23.73 -29.62
CA PRO A 26 -23.62 22.83 -28.74
C PRO A 26 -24.16 23.07 -27.34
N ARG A 27 -24.89 22.08 -26.82
CA ARG A 27 -25.34 22.04 -25.44
C ARG A 27 -24.10 22.27 -24.60
N SER A 28 -24.02 23.45 -24.00
CA SER A 28 -22.97 23.84 -23.07
C SER A 28 -22.81 22.70 -22.08
N ALA A 29 -21.73 21.94 -22.22
CA ALA A 29 -21.26 21.04 -21.18
C ALA A 29 -20.73 21.96 -20.07
N ALA A 30 -21.66 22.55 -19.33
CA ALA A 30 -21.40 23.08 -18.01
C ALA A 30 -20.82 21.90 -17.23
N ARG A 31 -19.50 21.93 -17.13
CA ARG A 31 -18.67 21.06 -16.32
C ARG A 31 -19.28 21.04 -14.92
N LEU A 32 -20.01 19.98 -14.60
CA LEU A 32 -20.23 19.58 -13.23
C LEU A 32 -18.84 19.22 -12.71
N VAL A 33 -18.18 20.21 -12.11
CA VAL A 33 -17.13 19.95 -11.15
C VAL A 33 -17.85 19.26 -10.01
N ALA A 34 -17.86 17.93 -10.04
CA ALA A 34 -18.16 17.16 -8.84
C ALA A 34 -17.11 17.60 -7.81
N GLU A 35 -17.58 18.22 -6.73
CA GLU A 35 -16.76 18.55 -5.58
C GLU A 35 -16.01 17.29 -5.11
N PRO A 36 -14.80 17.42 -4.53
CA PRO A 36 -14.07 16.26 -4.02
C PRO A 36 -14.94 15.60 -2.96
N THR A 37 -15.53 14.46 -3.30
CA THR A 37 -16.30 13.66 -2.36
C THR A 37 -15.33 13.17 -1.30
N HIS A 38 -15.60 13.58 -0.06
CA HIS A 38 -14.94 13.17 1.16
C HIS A 38 -14.84 11.63 1.25
N ILE A 39 -13.73 11.06 0.78
CA ILE A 39 -13.43 9.63 0.96
C ILE A 39 -13.11 9.30 2.42
N PHE A 40 -12.76 10.31 3.23
CA PHE A 40 -12.49 10.19 4.67
C PHE A 40 -13.74 10.17 5.55
N ASP A 41 -14.92 10.58 5.06
CA ASP A 41 -16.14 10.63 5.89
C ASP A 41 -16.77 9.25 6.14
N ARG A 42 -16.25 8.18 5.51
CA ARG A 42 -16.67 6.79 5.78
C ARG A 42 -15.76 6.05 6.73
N TYR A 43 -14.67 6.68 7.17
CA TYR A 43 -13.90 6.24 8.34
C TYR A 43 -14.61 6.72 9.60
N ARG A 44 -15.77 6.13 9.88
CA ARG A 44 -16.29 6.16 11.25
C ARG A 44 -15.36 5.28 12.07
N ALA A 45 -14.44 5.92 12.80
CA ALA A 45 -13.66 5.27 13.84
C ALA A 45 -14.60 4.40 14.70
N PRO A 46 -14.27 3.12 14.96
CA PRO A 46 -15.00 2.35 15.94
C PRO A 46 -15.01 3.13 17.27
N THR A 47 -16.14 3.05 17.98
CA THR A 47 -16.25 3.61 19.33
C THR A 47 -15.06 3.10 20.16
N PRO A 48 -14.32 3.97 20.86
CA PRO A 48 -13.15 3.53 21.60
C PRO A 48 -13.56 2.42 22.57
N SER A 49 -13.05 1.21 22.33
CA SER A 49 -13.03 0.20 23.38
C SER A 49 -12.21 0.77 24.55
N PRO A 50 -12.55 0.43 25.80
CA PRO A 50 -11.84 0.95 26.96
C PRO A 50 -10.34 0.73 26.76
N THR A 51 -9.61 1.85 26.71
CA THR A 51 -8.15 1.91 26.56
C THR A 51 -7.51 0.95 27.54
N ALA A 52 -7.03 -0.19 27.02
CA ALA A 52 -6.08 -0.99 27.75
C ALA A 52 -4.89 -0.08 28.09
N ALA A 53 -4.35 -0.19 29.30
CA ALA A 53 -3.14 0.52 29.67
C ALA A 53 -2.07 0.30 28.59
N PRO A 54 -1.25 1.31 28.24
CA PRO A 54 -0.23 1.16 27.21
C PRO A 54 0.65 -0.03 27.55
N VAL A 55 0.62 -1.05 26.70
CA VAL A 55 1.45 -2.24 26.86
C VAL A 55 2.86 -1.81 26.43
N VAL A 56 3.69 -1.44 27.40
CA VAL A 56 5.09 -1.10 27.14
C VAL A 56 5.85 -2.40 26.94
N ALA A 57 6.25 -2.68 25.70
CA ALA A 57 7.07 -3.85 25.39
C ALA A 57 8.57 -3.50 25.47
N PRO A 58 9.44 -4.48 25.76
CA PRO A 58 10.85 -4.30 25.54
C PRO A 58 11.14 -4.18 24.03
N PRO A 59 12.10 -3.33 23.62
CA PRO A 59 12.49 -3.20 22.22
C PRO A 59 13.05 -4.53 21.68
N LEU A 60 12.68 -4.89 20.44
CA LEU A 60 13.29 -6.02 19.74
C LEU A 60 14.71 -5.69 19.21
N GLY A 61 15.11 -4.42 19.20
CA GLY A 61 16.42 -3.94 18.79
C GLY A 61 16.74 -4.16 17.32
N SER A 62 18.02 -3.96 16.96
CA SER A 62 18.55 -4.11 15.58
C SER A 62 19.01 -5.54 15.24
N THR A 63 18.87 -6.47 16.16
CA THR A 63 19.13 -7.89 15.91
C THR A 63 18.03 -8.51 15.06
N PRO A 64 18.35 -9.44 14.14
CA PRO A 64 17.33 -10.11 13.36
C PRO A 64 16.31 -10.81 14.27
N PHE A 65 15.03 -10.71 13.91
CA PHE A 65 13.92 -11.36 14.59
C PHE A 65 13.01 -12.06 13.57
N GLN A 66 12.09 -12.90 14.03
CA GLN A 66 11.15 -13.60 13.15
C GLN A 66 9.82 -12.84 13.07
N LEU A 67 9.28 -12.75 11.87
CA LEU A 67 7.89 -12.34 11.62
C LEU A 67 7.09 -13.58 11.24
N LEU A 68 5.99 -13.79 11.95
CA LEU A 68 5.06 -14.88 11.69
C LEU A 68 3.67 -14.32 11.37
N ILE A 69 3.04 -14.83 10.33
CA ILE A 69 1.64 -14.53 10.00
C ILE A 69 0.91 -15.86 9.79
N PRO A 70 0.38 -16.49 10.85
CA PRO A 70 -0.16 -17.85 10.80
C PRO A 70 -1.25 -18.03 9.74
N ARG A 71 -2.11 -17.03 9.57
CA ARG A 71 -3.23 -17.05 8.62
C ARG A 71 -2.81 -17.37 7.18
N ILE A 72 -1.63 -16.91 6.79
CA ILE A 72 -1.09 -17.03 5.43
C ILE A 72 0.20 -17.85 5.37
N GLY A 73 0.57 -18.51 6.48
CA GLY A 73 1.73 -19.41 6.55
C GLY A 73 3.08 -18.71 6.42
N VAL A 74 3.18 -17.43 6.77
CA VAL A 74 4.46 -16.71 6.74
C VAL A 74 5.24 -17.02 8.00
N GLU A 75 6.51 -17.38 7.81
CA GLU A 75 7.57 -17.45 8.82
C GLU A 75 8.84 -16.94 8.15
N ALA A 76 9.30 -15.74 8.54
CA ALA A 76 10.36 -15.05 7.83
C ALA A 76 11.28 -14.29 8.77
N THR A 77 12.57 -14.28 8.44
CA THR A 77 13.55 -13.41 9.10
C THR A 77 13.31 -11.96 8.71
N VAL A 78 13.24 -11.11 9.72
CA VAL A 78 13.28 -9.65 9.60
C VAL A 78 14.70 -9.18 9.83
N ASN A 79 15.22 -8.35 8.93
CA ASN A 79 16.47 -7.62 9.11
C ASN A 79 16.23 -6.12 9.05
N ALA A 80 17.14 -5.35 9.65
CA ALA A 80 17.12 -3.90 9.56
C ALA A 80 17.61 -3.43 8.18
N PHE A 81 16.81 -2.59 7.52
CA PHE A 81 17.14 -1.92 6.26
C PHE A 81 17.08 -0.41 6.44
N GLY A 82 17.84 0.29 5.62
CA GLY A 82 17.88 1.75 5.59
C GLY A 82 17.37 2.33 4.28
N LEU A 83 17.80 3.55 4.02
CA LEU A 83 17.68 4.20 2.73
C LEU A 83 19.00 4.05 1.97
N ASN A 84 18.93 3.94 0.64
CA ASN A 84 20.11 4.02 -0.21
C ASN A 84 20.63 5.47 -0.34
N ALA A 85 21.66 5.69 -1.15
CA ALA A 85 22.27 7.01 -1.36
C ALA A 85 21.31 8.04 -1.97
N GLU A 86 20.27 7.60 -2.65
CA GLU A 86 19.22 8.42 -3.25
C GLU A 86 18.01 8.64 -2.31
N ALA A 87 18.11 8.26 -1.04
CA ALA A 87 17.05 8.32 -0.04
C ALA A 87 15.83 7.43 -0.35
N ILE A 88 16.04 6.35 -1.11
CA ILE A 88 15.01 5.36 -1.45
C ILE A 88 15.12 4.18 -0.47
N PRO A 89 14.00 3.66 0.08
CA PRO A 89 14.02 2.47 0.91
C PRO A 89 14.68 1.29 0.21
N GLU A 90 15.67 0.70 0.87
CA GLU A 90 16.27 -0.54 0.38
C GLU A 90 15.27 -1.70 0.49
N VAL A 91 15.39 -2.67 -0.41
CA VAL A 91 14.47 -3.81 -0.50
C VAL A 91 15.29 -5.10 -0.42
N PRO A 92 14.80 -6.16 0.26
CA PRO A 92 15.51 -7.42 0.35
C PRO A 92 15.90 -7.99 -1.02
N ARG A 93 17.09 -8.58 -1.13
CA ARG A 93 17.62 -9.16 -2.39
C ARG A 93 17.21 -10.63 -2.60
N ASN A 94 16.24 -11.10 -1.84
CA ASN A 94 15.61 -12.41 -1.98
C ASN A 94 14.11 -12.29 -1.68
N GLY A 95 13.34 -13.31 -2.06
CA GLY A 95 11.89 -13.29 -1.94
C GLY A 95 11.31 -13.63 -0.57
N GLN A 96 12.11 -14.10 0.39
CA GLN A 96 11.63 -14.72 1.64
C GLN A 96 12.01 -13.93 2.90
N GLU A 97 12.72 -12.83 2.74
CA GLU A 97 13.15 -11.94 3.81
C GLU A 97 12.22 -10.72 3.92
N VAL A 98 12.07 -10.23 5.14
CA VAL A 98 11.33 -9.00 5.45
C VAL A 98 12.31 -7.90 5.86
N ALA A 99 12.13 -6.72 5.31
CA ALA A 99 12.79 -5.51 5.80
C ALA A 99 11.97 -4.90 6.92
N TRP A 100 12.61 -4.55 8.03
CA TRP A 100 12.17 -3.50 8.94
C TRP A 100 13.00 -2.26 8.68
N TYR A 101 12.37 -1.10 8.58
CA TYR A 101 13.08 0.14 8.29
C TYR A 101 13.53 0.86 9.55
N ASN A 102 14.85 1.00 9.73
CA ASN A 102 15.47 1.55 10.94
C ASN A 102 15.25 3.06 11.17
N TRP A 103 14.68 3.76 10.20
CA TRP A 103 14.21 5.14 10.35
C TRP A 103 12.78 5.22 10.92
N SER A 104 12.07 4.09 10.98
CA SER A 104 10.79 3.96 11.67
C SER A 104 11.00 3.54 13.14
N SER A 105 9.92 3.47 13.91
CA SER A 105 10.00 3.03 15.31
C SER A 105 10.46 1.57 15.41
N GLU A 106 11.08 1.22 16.54
CA GLU A 106 11.25 -0.17 16.91
C GLU A 106 9.89 -0.74 17.33
N PRO A 107 9.54 -1.98 16.95
CA PRO A 107 8.31 -2.61 17.40
C PRO A 107 8.27 -2.69 18.94
N GLY A 108 7.13 -2.36 19.55
CA GLY A 108 6.96 -2.38 21.01
C GLY A 108 7.18 -1.03 21.70
N MET A 109 7.61 0.00 20.96
CA MET A 109 7.97 1.33 21.49
C MET A 109 6.87 2.40 21.39
N GLY A 110 5.61 2.01 21.13
CA GLY A 110 4.48 2.94 21.16
C GLY A 110 4.43 3.92 19.99
N SER A 111 4.93 3.53 18.82
CA SER A 111 4.78 4.28 17.58
C SER A 111 4.74 3.33 16.36
N ASN A 112 5.05 3.80 15.16
CA ASN A 112 4.90 3.05 13.92
C ASN A 112 6.22 2.37 13.49
N ALA A 113 6.23 1.04 13.43
CA ALA A 113 7.31 0.26 12.83
C ALA A 113 6.91 -0.19 11.40
N VAL A 114 7.75 0.15 10.42
CA VAL A 114 7.43 -0.05 8.99
C VAL A 114 8.19 -1.25 8.45
N PHE A 115 7.45 -2.14 7.78
CA PHE A 115 7.96 -3.36 7.19
C PHE A 115 7.68 -3.43 5.69
N ALA A 116 8.59 -4.04 4.95
CA ALA A 116 8.40 -4.31 3.52
C ALA A 116 8.91 -5.70 3.12
N GLY A 117 8.27 -6.27 2.10
CA GLY A 117 8.65 -7.57 1.55
C GLY A 117 8.05 -7.76 0.16
N HIS A 118 8.57 -8.73 -0.58
CA HIS A 118 8.13 -8.98 -1.95
C HIS A 118 6.78 -9.69 -2.00
N VAL A 119 5.91 -9.24 -2.91
CA VAL A 119 4.77 -10.04 -3.35
C VAL A 119 5.25 -11.18 -4.23
N THR A 120 6.20 -10.92 -5.15
CA THR A 120 6.78 -11.91 -6.06
C THR A 120 8.27 -11.68 -6.25
N TRP A 121 9.05 -12.76 -6.32
CA TRP A 121 10.49 -12.74 -6.61
C TRP A 121 10.92 -14.06 -7.27
N GLY A 122 10.83 -14.16 -8.59
CA GLY A 122 11.04 -15.42 -9.32
C GLY A 122 10.03 -16.54 -8.97
N GLY A 123 8.96 -16.18 -8.25
CA GLY A 123 7.97 -17.05 -7.62
C GLY A 123 7.17 -16.24 -6.59
N ALA A 124 6.39 -16.93 -5.75
CA ALA A 124 5.71 -16.30 -4.62
C ALA A 124 6.75 -15.72 -3.64
N GLY A 125 6.61 -14.43 -3.30
CA GLY A 125 7.39 -13.79 -2.25
C GLY A 125 6.74 -13.97 -0.87
N VAL A 126 7.43 -13.48 0.16
CA VAL A 126 7.01 -13.58 1.57
C VAL A 126 5.62 -12.99 1.80
N PHE A 127 5.24 -11.95 1.07
CA PHE A 127 3.94 -11.28 1.19
C PHE A 127 3.01 -11.56 0.01
N TYR A 128 3.23 -12.66 -0.73
CA TYR A 128 2.37 -13.05 -1.86
C TYR A 128 0.88 -13.11 -1.49
N ASN A 129 0.57 -13.64 -0.30
CA ASN A 129 -0.80 -13.82 0.18
C ASN A 129 -1.27 -12.73 1.16
N LEU A 130 -0.56 -11.59 1.26
CA LEU A 130 -0.88 -10.56 2.26
C LEU A 130 -2.30 -9.97 2.09
N GLU A 131 -2.84 -10.00 0.87
CA GLU A 131 -4.23 -9.58 0.60
C GLU A 131 -5.30 -10.44 1.28
N GLN A 132 -4.95 -11.63 1.77
CA GLN A 132 -5.90 -12.53 2.44
C GLN A 132 -6.09 -12.18 3.92
N LEU A 133 -5.28 -11.29 4.48
CA LEU A 133 -5.45 -10.83 5.86
C LEU A 133 -6.69 -9.97 6.01
N SER A 134 -7.37 -10.14 7.14
CA SER A 134 -8.56 -9.41 7.53
C SER A 134 -8.44 -8.92 8.97
N GLY A 135 -9.29 -7.97 9.36
CA GLY A 135 -9.35 -7.48 10.73
C GLY A 135 -9.47 -8.63 11.74
N GLY A 136 -8.62 -8.61 12.77
CA GLY A 136 -8.53 -9.66 13.80
C GLY A 136 -7.43 -10.70 13.57
N ASP A 137 -6.89 -10.84 12.35
CA ASP A 137 -5.75 -11.72 12.09
C ASP A 137 -4.50 -11.26 12.86
N GLN A 138 -3.60 -12.20 13.16
CA GLN A 138 -2.41 -11.94 13.98
C GLN A 138 -1.14 -11.83 13.13
N ILE A 139 -0.30 -10.87 13.48
CA ILE A 139 1.10 -10.76 13.04
C ILE A 139 1.97 -10.80 14.28
N LEU A 140 2.88 -11.76 14.36
CA LEU A 140 3.73 -11.99 15.52
C LEU A 140 5.17 -11.62 15.18
N LEU A 141 5.83 -10.88 16.06
CA LEU A 141 7.27 -10.63 16.00
C LEU A 141 7.94 -11.34 17.17
N ARG A 142 8.91 -12.21 16.88
CA ARG A 142 9.60 -13.01 17.88
C ARG A 142 11.10 -12.78 17.82
N SER A 143 11.67 -12.25 18.88
CA SER A 143 13.12 -12.08 19.01
C SER A 143 13.81 -13.42 19.32
N ALA A 144 15.13 -13.44 19.12
CA ALA A 144 15.95 -14.62 19.38
C ALA A 144 16.02 -15.01 20.87
N ASP A 145 15.84 -14.05 21.78
CA ASP A 145 15.78 -14.25 23.24
C ASP A 145 14.39 -14.67 23.74
N GLY A 146 13.40 -14.81 22.84
CA GLY A 146 12.10 -15.40 23.15
C GLY A 146 11.03 -14.42 23.60
N VAL A 147 11.26 -13.10 23.47
CA VAL A 147 10.18 -12.11 23.55
C VAL A 147 9.30 -12.24 22.30
N GLU A 148 7.99 -12.13 22.48
CA GLU A 148 7.02 -12.11 21.37
C GLU A 148 6.07 -10.93 21.50
N LEU A 149 5.93 -10.17 20.41
CA LEU A 149 4.96 -9.09 20.25
C LEU A 149 3.85 -9.57 19.31
N SER A 150 2.60 -9.53 19.77
CA SER A 150 1.43 -9.91 18.96
C SER A 150 0.68 -8.67 18.52
N TYR A 151 0.59 -8.47 17.22
CA TYR A 151 -0.16 -7.39 16.58
C TYR A 151 -1.45 -7.92 15.97
N THR A 152 -2.55 -7.22 16.20
CA THR A 152 -3.85 -7.54 15.62
C THR A 152 -4.10 -6.64 14.41
N VAL A 153 -4.34 -7.26 13.25
CA VAL A 153 -4.68 -6.55 12.01
C VAL A 153 -5.97 -5.76 12.20
N GLU A 154 -5.93 -4.49 11.82
CA GLU A 154 -7.08 -3.60 11.80
C GLU A 154 -7.55 -3.34 10.36
N GLU A 155 -6.59 -3.16 9.45
CA GLU A 155 -6.86 -2.71 8.09
C GLU A 155 -5.99 -3.43 7.07
N ASN A 156 -6.56 -3.67 5.89
CA ASN A 156 -5.86 -4.21 4.73
C ASN A 156 -6.42 -3.56 3.46
N PHE A 157 -5.64 -2.71 2.80
CA PHE A 157 -6.11 -1.90 1.68
C PHE A 157 -5.05 -1.71 0.59
N LEU A 158 -5.48 -1.19 -0.55
CA LEU A 158 -4.61 -0.74 -1.63
C LEU A 158 -4.48 0.78 -1.59
N ILE A 159 -3.29 1.28 -1.94
CA ILE A 159 -3.03 2.70 -2.13
C ILE A 159 -2.20 2.91 -3.40
N ASP A 160 -2.49 4.00 -4.12
CA ASP A 160 -1.65 4.45 -5.21
C ASP A 160 -0.29 4.94 -4.64
N PRO A 161 0.86 4.39 -5.07
CA PRO A 161 2.16 4.83 -4.60
C PRO A 161 2.49 6.30 -4.92
N ASN A 162 1.72 6.94 -5.82
CA ASN A 162 1.87 8.37 -6.13
C ASN A 162 0.91 9.25 -5.32
N ASP A 163 0.02 8.66 -4.52
CA ASP A 163 -0.81 9.43 -3.60
C ASP A 163 0.07 10.05 -2.51
N PRO A 164 -0.03 11.36 -2.23
CA PRO A 164 0.73 12.00 -1.16
C PRO A 164 0.56 11.35 0.21
N SER A 165 -0.61 10.77 0.49
CA SER A 165 -0.90 10.05 1.75
C SER A 165 -0.14 8.73 1.90
N SER A 166 0.43 8.18 0.81
CA SER A 166 1.24 6.96 0.87
C SER A 166 2.48 7.11 1.78
N LEU A 167 3.04 8.33 1.88
CA LEU A 167 4.14 8.62 2.79
C LEU A 167 3.67 8.77 4.24
N GLU A 168 2.46 9.29 4.46
CA GLU A 168 1.89 9.49 5.79
C GLU A 168 1.65 8.16 6.51
N LEU A 169 1.41 7.07 5.78
CA LEU A 169 1.27 5.71 6.34
C LEU A 169 2.53 5.21 7.06
N MET A 170 3.69 5.77 6.73
CA MET A 170 4.97 5.43 7.34
C MET A 170 5.34 6.38 8.49
N ALA A 171 4.54 7.41 8.75
CA ALA A 171 4.78 8.39 9.80
C ALA A 171 4.52 7.80 11.21
N PRO A 172 5.07 8.41 12.26
CA PRO A 172 4.80 8.04 13.64
C PRO A 172 3.30 8.04 13.98
N THR A 173 2.91 7.09 14.81
CA THR A 173 1.57 6.96 15.41
C THR A 173 1.62 7.22 16.91
N ASN A 174 0.45 7.42 17.53
CA ASN A 174 0.31 7.54 18.98
C ASN A 174 0.14 6.18 19.68
N ASP A 175 -0.16 5.15 18.91
CA ASP A 175 -0.31 3.77 19.35
C ASP A 175 0.83 2.92 18.78
N ASP A 176 1.14 1.81 19.43
CA ASP A 176 2.12 0.84 18.94
C ASP A 176 1.55 0.11 17.71
N THR A 177 1.99 0.53 16.54
CA THR A 177 1.45 0.12 15.25
C THR A 177 2.55 -0.47 14.39
N ILE A 178 2.21 -1.49 13.60
CA ILE A 178 3.04 -1.91 12.47
C ILE A 178 2.33 -1.57 11.16
N THR A 179 3.13 -1.14 10.18
CA THR A 179 2.70 -0.92 8.81
C THR A 179 3.45 -1.88 7.90
N VAL A 180 2.77 -2.89 7.37
CA VAL A 180 3.37 -3.88 6.47
C VAL A 180 3.00 -3.56 5.04
N ILE A 181 4.00 -3.38 4.17
CA ILE A 181 3.83 -2.89 2.81
C ILE A 181 4.36 -3.92 1.80
N THR A 182 3.61 -4.16 0.73
CA THR A 182 4.10 -4.89 -0.44
C THR A 182 3.52 -4.33 -1.74
N CYS A 183 3.99 -4.82 -2.88
CA CYS A 183 3.40 -4.53 -4.19
C CYS A 183 1.99 -5.14 -4.29
N GLY A 184 1.02 -4.43 -4.87
CA GLY A 184 -0.36 -4.91 -5.00
C GLY A 184 -1.10 -4.30 -6.19
N GLY A 185 -2.40 -4.61 -6.29
CA GLY A 185 -3.22 -4.15 -7.41
C GLY A 185 -2.95 -4.92 -8.70
N ALA A 186 -3.22 -4.28 -9.84
CA ALA A 186 -3.10 -4.90 -11.15
C ALA A 186 -1.63 -5.16 -11.50
N TYR A 187 -1.34 -6.39 -11.94
CA TYR A 187 -0.03 -6.77 -12.45
C TYR A 187 0.07 -6.56 -13.96
N SER A 188 1.13 -5.89 -14.39
CA SER A 188 1.47 -5.68 -15.80
C SER A 188 2.84 -6.28 -16.12
N PRO A 189 2.92 -7.34 -16.96
CA PRO A 189 4.18 -7.96 -17.31
C PRO A 189 5.04 -7.04 -18.18
N THR A 190 6.35 -7.00 -17.92
CA THR A 190 7.33 -6.21 -18.70
C THR A 190 8.31 -7.09 -19.50
N GLY A 191 8.23 -8.41 -19.35
CA GLY A 191 9.07 -9.38 -20.06
C GLY A 191 10.55 -9.42 -19.60
N GLY A 192 10.94 -8.56 -18.65
CA GLY A 192 12.27 -8.55 -18.06
C GLY A 192 12.43 -9.53 -16.90
N GLN A 193 13.67 -9.67 -16.38
CA GLN A 193 14.00 -10.59 -15.28
C GLN A 193 13.20 -10.38 -13.99
N PHE A 194 12.61 -9.20 -13.81
CA PHE A 194 11.77 -8.85 -12.66
C PHE A 194 10.26 -9.06 -12.92
N GLY A 195 9.91 -9.65 -14.06
CA GLY A 195 8.55 -10.07 -14.43
C GLY A 195 7.66 -8.93 -14.91
N GLY A 196 7.43 -7.92 -14.07
CA GLY A 196 6.43 -6.88 -14.32
C GLY A 196 6.38 -5.80 -13.24
N TRP A 197 5.36 -4.94 -13.34
CA TRP A 197 5.06 -3.92 -12.33
C TRP A 197 3.64 -4.10 -11.79
N TYR A 198 3.45 -3.65 -10.56
CA TYR A 198 2.16 -3.63 -9.85
C TYR A 198 1.68 -2.19 -9.74
N SER A 199 0.38 -1.97 -9.97
CA SER A 199 -0.19 -0.60 -10.01
C SER A 199 -0.21 0.10 -8.65
N GLU A 200 -0.27 -0.66 -7.57
CA GLU A 200 -0.54 -0.14 -6.23
C GLU A 200 0.43 -0.72 -5.19
N ARG A 201 0.25 -0.28 -3.96
CA ARG A 201 0.82 -0.90 -2.76
C ARG A 201 -0.30 -1.46 -1.91
N ARG A 202 -0.10 -2.70 -1.47
CA ARG A 202 -0.90 -3.34 -0.43
C ARG A 202 -0.34 -2.91 0.91
N VAL A 203 -1.19 -2.38 1.77
CA VAL A 203 -0.83 -1.93 3.11
C VAL A 203 -1.69 -2.64 4.13
N VAL A 204 -1.04 -3.23 5.13
CA VAL A 204 -1.69 -3.81 6.31
C VAL A 204 -1.28 -2.99 7.53
N ARG A 205 -2.27 -2.56 8.31
CA ARG A 205 -2.08 -1.87 9.59
C ARG A 205 -2.53 -2.80 10.72
N ALA A 206 -1.69 -2.91 11.74
CA ALA A 206 -1.98 -3.73 12.91
C ALA A 206 -1.45 -3.07 14.18
N THR A 207 -2.18 -3.20 15.28
CA THR A 207 -1.86 -2.57 16.57
C THR A 207 -1.44 -3.62 17.58
N LEU A 208 -0.48 -3.28 18.45
CA LEU A 208 0.01 -4.18 19.49
C LEU A 208 -1.14 -4.58 20.42
N SER A 209 -1.30 -5.89 20.59
CA SER A 209 -2.40 -6.48 21.36
C SER A 209 -1.91 -7.32 22.54
N GLN A 210 -0.70 -7.88 22.46
CA GLN A 210 -0.11 -8.66 23.54
C GLN A 210 1.42 -8.63 23.48
N VAL A 211 2.05 -8.64 24.65
CA VAL A 211 3.50 -8.84 24.82
C VAL A 211 3.69 -10.08 25.67
N THR A 212 4.44 -11.06 25.14
CA THR A 212 4.85 -12.26 25.85
C THR A 212 6.35 -12.13 26.16
N PRO A 213 6.75 -12.02 27.44
CA PRO A 213 8.15 -11.90 27.81
C PRO A 213 8.95 -13.19 27.51
N ALA A 214 10.27 -13.05 27.42
CA ALA A 214 11.17 -14.18 27.34
C ALA A 214 10.96 -15.15 28.53
N PRO A 215 11.09 -16.48 28.33
CA PRO A 215 10.84 -17.48 29.37
C PRO A 215 11.64 -17.24 30.67
N ASP A 216 12.88 -16.78 30.55
CA ASP A 216 13.77 -16.55 31.69
C ASP A 216 13.51 -15.22 32.42
N ALA A 217 12.82 -14.26 31.78
CA ALA A 217 12.45 -12.99 32.40
C ALA A 217 11.39 -13.18 33.51
N VAL A 218 10.62 -14.26 33.45
CA VAL A 218 9.57 -14.59 34.44
C VAL A 218 10.17 -15.11 35.75
N VAL A 219 11.38 -15.70 35.71
CA VAL A 219 12.02 -16.31 36.89
C VAL A 219 12.70 -15.27 37.78
N ALA A 220 13.14 -14.14 37.24
CA ALA A 220 13.82 -13.07 38.00
C ALA A 220 12.86 -12.16 38.80
N ALA A 221 11.55 -12.30 38.61
CA ALA A 221 10.53 -11.45 39.22
C ALA A 221 9.80 -12.09 40.43
N ASN A 222 10.22 -13.28 40.87
CA ASN A 222 9.63 -13.99 42.02
C ASN A 222 10.64 -14.18 43.17
#